data_AF-A0AA38CKZ0-F1
#
_entry.id   AF-A0AA38CKZ0-F1
#
_cell.length_a   1.000
_cell.length_b   1.000
_cell.length_c   1.000
_cell.angle_alpha   90.00
_cell.angle_beta   90.00
_cell.angle_gamma   90.00
#
_symmetry.space_group_name_H-M   'P 1'
#
loop_
_entity.id
_entity.type
_entity.pdbx_description
1 polymer ?
#
loop_
_entity_poly.entity_id
_entity_poly.type
_entity_poly.pdbx_seq_one_letter_code
_entity_poly.pdbx_strand_id
1 'polypeptide(L)'
;AGGVVRAELLLMALIIQSSLSFGGVNAGAVKFSGTKEGLGNLQTQTAKCKCSAKVMEQAVVAEKAVKIQIAEDDSFTGLSQVCAVLGTQWGDEGKGKLVDILAERFDIVARCQGGANAGHTIYNSEGKRFALHLVPSGILNEKALCVVGNGAVVHLPGLFKEIDGLESNGVSCKGRLLVSDRAHLLFDFHQTIDGLREAELAGSLIGTTKRGIGPCYATKVTRNGIRVSDLMHMDTFPEKLDILLHDAASRFKGFEYSKRMLETEVENYKRYSERLEPYIADTVHVMHEAFLNQKRILVEGGQATMLDIDFGTYPFVTSSNASAGGICTGLGIAPRHLGDVIGVAKAYTTRVGSGPYPTELSDAMGEKLRAAGHEYGTTTGRPRRCGWLDLVALQYSCRVNGFSSLNLTKLDVLSGFSQIRLGVAYKGPDGNILLSFPADLERLEKVE
;
A
#
# COMPACT_ATOMS: atom_id res chain seq x y z
N ALA A 1 -30.71 0.81 8.07
CA ALA A 1 -29.83 1.06 9.23
C ALA A 1 -29.43 -0.23 9.96
N GLY A 2 -30.37 -1.02 10.54
CA GLY A 2 -30.01 -2.18 11.39
C GLY A 2 -29.35 -3.41 10.71
N GLY A 3 -29.38 -3.52 9.38
CA GLY A 3 -28.73 -4.63 8.65
C GLY A 3 -27.21 -4.44 8.44
N VAL A 4 -26.76 -3.19 8.29
CA VAL A 4 -25.34 -2.84 8.07
C VAL A 4 -24.57 -3.14 9.34
N VAL A 5 -24.98 -2.56 10.47
CA VAL A 5 -24.39 -2.73 11.81
C VAL A 5 -24.23 -4.21 12.22
N ARG A 6 -25.16 -5.09 11.81
CA ARG A 6 -25.13 -6.52 12.12
C ARG A 6 -24.05 -7.28 11.32
N ALA A 7 -23.76 -6.84 10.09
CA ALA A 7 -22.68 -7.37 9.28
C ALA A 7 -21.32 -6.87 9.77
N GLU A 8 -21.22 -5.61 10.20
CA GLU A 8 -19.99 -5.02 10.75
C GLU A 8 -19.51 -5.79 11.99
N LEU A 9 -20.42 -6.03 12.95
CA LEU A 9 -20.12 -6.74 14.19
C LEU A 9 -19.78 -8.22 13.96
N LEU A 10 -20.43 -8.88 13.01
CA LEU A 10 -20.16 -10.28 12.69
C LEU A 10 -18.80 -10.44 12.00
N LEU A 11 -18.50 -9.55 11.04
CA LEU A 11 -17.23 -9.54 10.32
C LEU A 11 -16.07 -9.22 11.28
N MET A 12 -16.24 -8.23 12.15
CA MET A 12 -15.28 -7.93 13.21
C MET A 12 -15.11 -9.11 14.18
N ALA A 13 -16.19 -9.73 14.66
CA ALA A 13 -16.11 -10.88 15.56
C ALA A 13 -15.36 -12.08 14.93
N LEU A 14 -15.55 -12.33 13.63
CA LEU A 14 -14.88 -13.42 12.91
C LEU A 14 -13.40 -13.10 12.63
N ILE A 15 -13.06 -11.85 12.29
CA ILE A 15 -11.66 -11.41 12.17
C ILE A 15 -10.92 -11.58 13.51
N ILE A 16 -11.58 -11.22 14.63
CA ILE A 16 -11.05 -11.40 15.98
C ILE A 16 -10.89 -12.89 16.34
N GLN A 17 -11.90 -13.73 16.09
CA GLN A 17 -11.80 -15.17 16.38
C GLN A 17 -10.68 -15.85 15.57
N SER A 18 -10.48 -15.41 14.33
CA SER A 18 -9.47 -15.96 13.42
C SER A 18 -8.03 -15.54 13.76
N SER A 19 -7.85 -14.40 14.46
CA SER A 19 -6.54 -13.93 14.94
C SER A 19 -6.14 -14.59 16.28
N LEU A 20 -7.10 -15.08 17.07
CA LEU A 20 -6.89 -15.69 18.38
C LEU A 20 -6.44 -17.16 18.34
N SER A 21 -6.53 -17.85 17.20
CA SER A 21 -6.42 -19.32 17.14
C SER A 21 -5.05 -19.90 16.77
N PHE A 22 -4.03 -19.11 16.39
CA PHE A 22 -2.78 -19.68 15.85
C PHE A 22 -1.44 -19.08 16.30
N GLY A 23 -1.40 -18.18 17.27
CA GLY A 23 -0.13 -17.72 17.83
C GLY A 23 -0.31 -17.39 19.28
N GLY A 24 0.50 -17.98 20.17
CA GLY A 24 0.58 -17.63 21.59
C GLY A 24 1.07 -16.20 21.85
N VAL A 25 0.67 -15.24 21.02
CA VAL A 25 0.73 -13.82 21.30
C VAL A 25 -0.28 -13.58 22.42
N ASN A 26 0.22 -13.16 23.58
CA ASN A 26 -0.62 -12.68 24.67
C ASN A 26 -1.61 -11.67 24.10
N ALA A 27 -2.91 -11.99 24.22
CA ALA A 27 -4.01 -11.18 23.74
C ALA A 27 -4.12 -9.89 24.57
N GLY A 28 -3.20 -8.95 24.33
CA GLY A 28 -3.38 -7.55 24.65
C GLY A 28 -4.28 -6.92 23.58
N ALA A 29 -5.60 -7.04 23.79
CA ALA A 29 -6.68 -6.29 23.15
C ALA A 29 -6.39 -5.66 21.77
N VAL A 30 -6.82 -6.32 20.68
CA VAL A 30 -7.07 -5.61 19.41
C VAL A 30 -8.20 -4.61 19.66
N LYS A 31 -7.88 -3.32 19.68
CA LYS A 31 -8.85 -2.24 19.89
C LYS A 31 -9.53 -1.87 18.57
N PHE A 32 -10.86 -1.84 18.58
CA PHE A 32 -11.66 -1.34 17.47
C PHE A 32 -12.28 -0.01 17.87
N SER A 33 -12.30 0.95 16.94
CA SER A 33 -12.86 2.28 17.16
C SER A 33 -13.59 2.78 15.93
N GLY A 34 -14.75 3.41 16.12
CA GLY A 34 -15.58 3.98 15.05
C GLY A 34 -16.01 5.41 15.38
N THR A 35 -16.38 6.18 14.35
CA THR A 35 -16.92 7.54 14.52
C THR A 35 -18.38 7.50 15.01
N LYS A 36 -18.76 8.50 15.82
CA LYS A 36 -20.02 8.58 16.58
C LYS A 36 -21.32 8.50 15.76
N GLU A 37 -21.29 8.69 14.44
CA GLU A 37 -22.51 8.92 13.64
C GLU A 37 -23.31 7.66 13.24
N GLY A 38 -22.99 6.47 13.75
CA GLY A 38 -23.70 5.22 13.37
C GLY A 38 -24.11 4.26 14.49
N LEU A 39 -23.74 4.52 15.75
CA LEU A 39 -23.73 3.48 16.80
C LEU A 39 -24.77 3.65 17.92
N GLY A 40 -25.69 4.61 17.79
CA GLY A 40 -26.80 4.77 18.75
C GLY A 40 -27.80 3.61 18.66
N ASN A 41 -27.85 2.79 19.72
CA ASN A 41 -28.73 1.63 19.97
C ASN A 41 -28.25 0.28 19.41
N LEU A 42 -27.30 -0.35 20.12
CA LEU A 42 -26.88 -1.73 19.87
C LEU A 42 -27.21 -2.64 21.06
N GLN A 43 -28.32 -3.39 20.95
CA GLN A 43 -28.55 -4.57 21.77
C GLN A 43 -27.80 -5.77 21.16
N THR A 44 -27.04 -6.50 21.98
CA THR A 44 -26.33 -7.73 21.62
C THR A 44 -27.32 -8.78 21.09
N GLN A 45 -27.28 -9.08 19.78
CA GLN A 45 -28.01 -10.21 19.21
C GLN A 45 -27.06 -11.22 18.56
N THR A 46 -27.23 -12.49 18.91
CA THR A 46 -26.54 -13.67 18.36
C THR A 46 -26.70 -13.78 16.84
N ALA A 47 -25.59 -13.98 16.14
CA ALA A 47 -25.54 -14.31 14.73
C ALA A 47 -25.28 -15.81 14.54
N LYS A 48 -25.98 -16.45 13.60
CA LYS A 48 -25.77 -17.87 13.25
C LYS A 48 -24.78 -17.95 12.09
N CYS A 49 -23.53 -18.34 12.37
CA CYS A 49 -22.57 -18.75 11.35
C CYS A 49 -22.90 -20.19 10.90
N LYS A 50 -22.98 -20.44 9.58
CA LYS A 50 -23.09 -21.80 9.03
C LYS A 50 -21.75 -22.17 8.37
N CYS A 51 -20.82 -22.70 9.15
CA CYS A 51 -19.64 -23.40 8.63
C CYS A 51 -19.96 -24.89 8.46
N SER A 52 -19.32 -25.58 7.51
CA SER A 52 -19.42 -27.04 7.45
C SER A 52 -18.69 -27.65 8.66
N ALA A 53 -19.30 -28.64 9.32
CA ALA A 53 -18.76 -29.24 10.55
C ALA A 53 -17.32 -29.78 10.38
N LYS A 54 -16.97 -30.26 9.18
CA LYS A 54 -15.62 -30.74 8.84
C LYS A 54 -14.54 -29.65 8.82
N VAL A 55 -14.88 -28.41 8.48
CA VAL A 55 -13.92 -27.29 8.48
C VAL A 55 -13.64 -26.82 9.92
N MET A 56 -14.63 -26.91 10.81
CA MET A 56 -14.47 -26.56 12.23
C MET A 56 -13.70 -27.61 13.05
N GLU A 57 -13.65 -28.87 12.60
CA GLU A 57 -12.93 -29.95 13.29
C GLU A 57 -11.41 -29.92 13.02
N GLN A 58 -10.99 -29.41 11.85
CA GLN A 58 -9.57 -29.36 11.45
C GLN A 58 -8.95 -27.96 11.57
N ALA A 59 -9.75 -26.90 11.45
CA ALA A 59 -9.34 -25.57 11.91
C ALA A 59 -9.52 -25.52 13.42
N VAL A 60 -8.48 -25.20 14.19
CA VAL A 60 -8.57 -25.00 15.65
C VAL A 60 -9.43 -23.74 15.92
N VAL A 61 -10.75 -23.84 15.77
CA VAL A 61 -11.69 -22.77 16.08
C VAL A 61 -12.12 -22.98 17.52
N ALA A 62 -11.34 -22.44 18.45
CA ALA A 62 -11.79 -22.37 19.84
C ALA A 62 -13.01 -21.43 19.91
N GLU A 63 -14.19 -21.98 20.20
CA GLU A 63 -15.37 -21.20 20.60
C GLU A 63 -15.07 -20.47 21.92
N LYS A 64 -14.44 -19.29 21.84
CA LYS A 64 -14.40 -18.34 22.95
C LYS A 64 -15.40 -17.22 22.67
N ALA A 65 -16.26 -16.95 23.65
CA ALA A 65 -17.12 -15.77 23.66
C ALA A 65 -16.24 -14.51 23.58
N VAL A 66 -16.32 -13.78 22.47
CA VAL A 66 -15.61 -12.52 22.28
C VAL A 66 -16.39 -11.41 22.99
N LYS A 67 -15.83 -10.86 24.06
CA LYS A 67 -16.32 -9.58 24.62
C LYS A 67 -15.82 -8.46 23.73
N ILE A 68 -16.71 -7.89 22.90
CA ILE A 68 -16.43 -6.68 22.14
C ILE A 68 -16.55 -5.50 23.11
N GLN A 69 -15.42 -4.88 23.46
CA GLN A 69 -15.42 -3.57 24.11
C GLN A 69 -15.37 -2.50 23.01
N ILE A 70 -16.47 -1.78 22.84
CA ILE A 70 -16.48 -0.55 22.06
C ILE A 70 -15.83 0.51 22.94
N ALA A 71 -14.63 0.96 22.60
CA ALA A 71 -14.00 2.06 23.32
C ALA A 71 -14.78 3.35 23.02
N GLU A 72 -15.25 4.04 24.06
CA GLU A 72 -15.93 5.33 23.97
C GLU A 72 -14.94 6.51 23.79
N ASP A 73 -13.65 6.22 23.84
CA ASP A 73 -12.57 7.21 23.79
C ASP A 73 -12.05 7.45 22.37
N ASP A 74 -11.50 8.63 22.13
CA ASP A 74 -10.87 9.05 20.88
C ASP A 74 -9.62 8.18 20.63
N SER A 75 -9.84 7.02 20.01
CA SER A 75 -8.93 5.86 19.92
C SER A 75 -7.56 6.15 19.32
N PHE A 76 -7.42 7.29 18.65
CA PHE A 76 -6.20 7.74 17.98
C PHE A 76 -5.24 8.51 18.91
N THR A 77 -5.68 8.86 20.13
CA THR A 77 -4.83 9.54 21.14
C THR A 77 -3.73 8.64 21.69
N GLY A 78 -3.92 7.32 21.67
CA GLY A 78 -2.98 6.33 22.23
C GLY A 78 -1.92 5.80 21.27
N LEU A 79 -1.85 6.29 20.02
CA LEU A 79 -0.86 5.80 19.05
C LEU A 79 0.56 6.17 19.46
N SER A 80 1.46 5.21 19.35
CA SER A 80 2.91 5.33 19.55
C SER A 80 3.54 6.47 18.73
N GLN A 81 4.75 6.85 19.14
CA GLN A 81 5.50 7.94 18.51
C GLN A 81 5.75 7.69 17.01
N VAL A 82 6.13 6.46 16.63
CA VAL A 82 6.30 6.05 15.23
C VAL A 82 5.21 5.03 14.90
N CYS A 83 4.18 5.51 14.19
CA CYS A 83 3.04 4.71 13.77
C CYS A 83 3.11 4.45 12.26
N ALA A 84 2.57 3.33 11.80
CA ALA A 84 2.51 3.01 10.38
C ALA A 84 1.12 2.61 9.91
N VAL A 85 0.80 2.92 8.66
CA VAL A 85 -0.43 2.51 7.97
C VAL A 85 -0.04 1.69 6.74
N LEU A 86 -0.33 0.39 6.76
CA LEU A 86 0.01 -0.54 5.68
C LEU A 86 -1.24 -1.22 5.12
N GLY A 87 -1.18 -1.65 3.86
CA GLY A 87 -2.28 -2.34 3.20
C GLY A 87 -2.14 -3.84 3.43
N THR A 88 -3.25 -4.52 3.70
CA THR A 88 -3.20 -5.96 4.04
C THR A 88 -3.52 -6.88 2.87
N GLN A 89 -4.00 -6.35 1.74
CA GLN A 89 -4.52 -7.12 0.59
C GLN A 89 -3.69 -6.83 -0.67
N TRP A 90 -4.33 -6.64 -1.83
CA TRP A 90 -3.70 -6.36 -3.12
C TRP A 90 -3.87 -4.89 -3.57
N GLY A 91 -3.82 -3.96 -2.63
CA GLY A 91 -3.87 -2.53 -2.90
C GLY A 91 -5.29 -1.93 -2.89
N ASP A 92 -5.35 -0.61 -3.04
CA ASP A 92 -6.59 0.17 -3.09
C ASP A 92 -7.52 0.01 -1.86
N GLU A 93 -6.96 -0.29 -0.68
CA GLU A 93 -7.73 -0.48 0.57
C GLU A 93 -8.19 0.84 1.20
N GLY A 94 -7.77 1.99 0.68
CA GLY A 94 -8.15 3.31 1.21
C GLY A 94 -7.21 3.85 2.30
N LYS A 95 -5.93 3.44 2.29
CA LYS A 95 -4.89 3.93 3.22
C LYS A 95 -4.82 5.45 3.31
N GLY A 96 -4.84 6.13 2.17
CA GLY A 96 -4.70 7.59 2.09
C GLY A 96 -5.74 8.34 2.92
N LYS A 97 -6.99 7.85 2.98
CA LYS A 97 -8.03 8.44 3.83
C LYS A 97 -7.69 8.32 5.32
N LEU A 98 -7.20 7.15 5.75
CA LEU A 98 -6.79 6.98 7.14
C LEU A 98 -5.55 7.84 7.46
N VAL A 99 -4.57 7.88 6.57
CA VAL A 99 -3.37 8.71 6.75
C VAL A 99 -3.73 10.17 6.86
N ASP A 100 -4.62 10.69 6.02
CA ASP A 100 -5.12 12.07 6.07
C ASP A 100 -5.78 12.38 7.42
N ILE A 101 -6.69 11.52 7.89
CA ILE A 101 -7.34 11.65 9.21
C ILE A 101 -6.31 11.62 10.36
N LEU A 102 -5.31 10.73 10.28
CA LEU A 102 -4.30 10.61 11.31
C LEU A 102 -3.27 11.75 11.26
N ALA A 103 -2.99 12.31 10.09
CA ALA A 103 -1.93 13.28 9.87
C ALA A 103 -2.05 14.51 10.77
N GLU A 104 -3.25 14.91 11.18
CA GLU A 104 -3.48 15.99 12.16
C GLU A 104 -2.76 15.78 13.50
N ARG A 105 -2.42 14.54 13.83
CA ARG A 105 -1.84 14.13 15.12
C ARG A 105 -0.34 13.82 15.04
N PHE A 106 0.27 13.94 13.87
CA PHE A 106 1.68 13.62 13.64
C PHE A 106 2.43 14.82 13.08
N ASP A 107 3.67 15.02 13.52
CA ASP A 107 4.54 16.09 13.05
C ASP A 107 5.10 15.77 11.65
N ILE A 108 5.30 14.49 11.34
CA ILE A 108 5.89 14.01 10.09
C ILE A 108 5.01 12.94 9.47
N VAL A 109 4.79 13.02 8.15
CA VAL A 109 4.18 11.94 7.36
C VAL A 109 5.16 11.49 6.28
N ALA A 110 5.59 10.23 6.35
CA ALA A 110 6.68 9.72 5.53
C ALA A 110 6.26 8.55 4.63
N ARG A 111 6.59 8.64 3.34
CA ARG A 111 6.51 7.52 2.40
C ARG A 111 7.84 6.79 2.37
N CYS A 112 7.81 5.48 2.65
CA CYS A 112 9.04 4.68 2.78
C CYS A 112 9.46 3.98 1.48
N GLN A 113 8.52 3.61 0.60
CA GLN A 113 8.75 2.69 -0.51
C GLN A 113 7.87 2.99 -1.73
N GLY A 114 8.15 2.29 -2.83
CA GLY A 114 7.39 2.40 -4.07
C GLY A 114 7.68 3.70 -4.82
N GLY A 115 6.81 4.06 -5.76
CA GLY A 115 6.87 5.33 -6.47
C GLY A 115 5.47 5.84 -6.79
N ALA A 116 5.34 6.55 -7.91
CA ALA A 116 4.07 7.09 -8.41
C ALA A 116 3.09 6.02 -8.96
N ASN A 117 3.31 4.74 -8.60
CA ASN A 117 2.40 3.62 -8.88
C ASN A 117 1.40 3.38 -7.73
N ALA A 118 1.58 4.03 -6.59
CA ALA A 118 0.51 4.20 -5.62
C ALA A 118 -0.32 5.44 -5.99
N GLY A 119 -1.62 5.39 -5.72
CA GLY A 119 -2.52 6.52 -5.89
C GLY A 119 -3.42 6.64 -4.67
N HIS A 120 -3.41 7.81 -4.02
CA HIS A 120 -4.30 8.13 -2.92
C HIS A 120 -5.23 9.26 -3.34
N THR A 121 -6.54 8.97 -3.32
CA THR A 121 -7.53 10.02 -3.44
C THR A 121 -7.93 10.44 -2.03
N ILE A 122 -7.75 11.71 -1.71
CA ILE A 122 -8.16 12.34 -0.46
C ILE A 122 -9.04 13.55 -0.75
N TYR A 123 -9.82 13.96 0.24
CA TYR A 123 -10.77 15.06 0.13
C TYR A 123 -10.52 16.00 1.30
N ASN A 124 -10.34 17.29 1.03
CA ASN A 124 -10.25 18.26 2.12
C ASN A 124 -11.63 18.47 2.78
N SER A 125 -11.66 19.30 3.83
CA SER A 125 -12.88 19.68 4.56
C SER A 125 -13.98 20.29 3.69
N GLU A 126 -13.62 20.92 2.57
CA GLU A 126 -14.55 21.51 1.59
C GLU A 126 -15.04 20.50 0.54
N GLY A 127 -14.60 19.24 0.62
CA GLY A 127 -14.95 18.19 -0.35
C GLY A 127 -14.15 18.25 -1.65
N LYS A 128 -13.10 19.06 -1.74
CA LYS A 128 -12.21 19.14 -2.90
C LYS A 128 -11.33 17.90 -2.99
N ARG A 129 -11.35 17.25 -4.16
CA ARG A 129 -10.62 16.01 -4.44
C ARG A 129 -9.16 16.30 -4.79
N PHE A 130 -8.23 15.62 -4.11
CA PHE A 130 -6.80 15.59 -4.44
C PHE A 130 -6.37 14.17 -4.79
N ALA A 131 -5.54 14.02 -5.83
CA ALA A 131 -5.00 12.74 -6.26
C ALA A 131 -3.47 12.75 -6.10
N LEU A 132 -3.02 12.13 -5.03
CA LEU A 132 -1.60 12.04 -4.67
C LEU A 132 -0.99 10.73 -5.16
N HIS A 133 0.28 10.77 -5.54
CA HIS A 133 1.03 9.63 -6.04
C HIS A 133 2.31 9.43 -5.24
N LEU A 134 3.20 10.42 -5.26
CA LEU A 134 4.48 10.35 -4.53
C LEU A 134 4.47 11.20 -3.28
N VAL A 135 3.79 12.36 -3.31
CA VAL A 135 3.68 13.23 -2.14
C VAL A 135 2.83 12.53 -1.07
N PRO A 136 3.32 12.41 0.19
CA PRO A 136 2.55 11.80 1.27
C PRO A 136 1.20 12.50 1.52
N SER A 137 0.19 11.74 1.92
CA SER A 137 -1.20 12.22 2.11
C SER A 137 -1.33 13.29 3.18
N GLY A 138 -0.39 13.34 4.12
CA GLY A 138 -0.33 14.38 5.14
C GLY A 138 -0.07 15.80 4.62
N ILE A 139 0.19 15.99 3.32
CA ILE A 139 0.48 17.31 2.75
C ILE A 139 -0.69 18.30 2.91
N LEU A 140 -1.92 17.81 3.08
CA LEU A 140 -3.09 18.66 3.36
C LEU A 140 -3.09 19.23 4.78
N ASN A 141 -2.39 18.59 5.74
CA ASN A 141 -2.23 19.16 7.08
C ASN A 141 -1.04 20.13 7.10
N GLU A 142 -1.32 21.44 7.15
CA GLU A 142 -0.32 22.52 7.15
C GLU A 142 0.81 22.37 8.17
N LYS A 143 0.59 21.66 9.28
CA LYS A 143 1.59 21.45 10.32
C LYS A 143 2.52 20.27 10.06
N ALA A 144 2.13 19.34 9.18
CA ALA A 144 2.91 18.16 8.89
C ALA A 144 4.04 18.45 7.91
N LEU A 145 5.21 17.90 8.22
CA LEU A 145 6.34 17.75 7.31
C LEU A 145 6.19 16.43 6.55
N CYS A 146 6.10 16.51 5.23
CA CYS A 146 6.06 15.34 4.36
C CYS A 146 7.47 14.90 3.96
N VAL A 147 7.73 13.60 4.00
CA VAL A 147 9.03 13.01 3.65
C VAL A 147 8.87 11.90 2.61
N VAL A 148 9.62 11.99 1.51
CA VAL A 148 9.83 10.89 0.56
C VAL A 148 11.16 10.23 0.90
N GLY A 149 11.09 9.03 1.48
CA GLY A 149 12.24 8.30 2.00
C GLY A 149 13.16 7.67 0.94
N ASN A 150 14.31 7.18 1.39
CA ASN A 150 15.35 6.58 0.54
C ASN A 150 14.93 5.25 -0.12
N GLY A 151 13.86 4.61 0.36
CA GLY A 151 13.32 3.40 -0.26
C GLY A 151 12.47 3.68 -1.49
N ALA A 152 11.97 4.92 -1.66
CA ALA A 152 11.16 5.31 -2.79
C ALA A 152 11.97 5.47 -4.09
N VAL A 153 11.28 5.37 -5.22
CA VAL A 153 11.78 5.69 -6.56
C VAL A 153 11.04 6.91 -7.10
N VAL A 154 11.80 7.95 -7.48
CA VAL A 154 11.29 9.30 -7.71
C VAL A 154 11.34 9.64 -9.20
N HIS A 155 10.17 9.79 -9.82
CA HIS A 155 10.05 10.33 -11.18
C HIS A 155 9.88 11.85 -11.10
N LEU A 156 10.94 12.62 -11.41
CA LEU A 156 10.92 14.08 -11.24
C LEU A 156 9.84 14.80 -12.07
N PRO A 157 9.63 14.48 -13.36
CA PRO A 157 8.55 15.11 -14.12
C PRO A 157 7.18 14.87 -13.47
N GLY A 158 6.94 13.66 -12.97
CA GLY A 158 5.70 13.30 -12.25
C GLY A 158 5.55 14.03 -10.92
N LEU A 159 6.63 14.08 -10.11
CA LEU A 159 6.66 14.79 -8.84
C LEU A 159 6.38 16.28 -9.01
N PHE A 160 7.02 16.93 -9.99
CA PHE A 160 6.81 18.35 -10.22
C PHE A 160 5.39 18.66 -10.72
N LYS A 161 4.83 17.82 -11.60
CA LYS A 161 3.43 17.94 -12.00
C LYS A 161 2.48 17.81 -10.80
N GLU A 162 2.80 16.92 -9.86
CA GLU A 162 2.03 16.75 -8.62
C GLU A 162 2.15 17.99 -7.70
N ILE A 163 3.35 18.53 -7.51
CA ILE A 163 3.60 19.76 -6.75
C ILE A 163 2.86 20.96 -7.39
N ASP A 164 2.98 21.16 -8.71
CA ASP A 164 2.29 22.23 -9.43
C ASP A 164 0.76 22.11 -9.29
N GLY A 165 0.25 20.88 -9.35
CA GLY A 165 -1.15 20.57 -9.09
C GLY A 165 -1.60 20.92 -7.67
N LEU A 166 -0.76 20.67 -6.66
CA LEU A 166 -1.04 21.03 -5.27
C LEU A 166 -1.03 22.55 -5.05
N GLU A 167 0.00 23.23 -5.52
CA GLU A 167 0.18 24.67 -5.32
C GLU A 167 -0.89 25.49 -6.04
N SER A 168 -1.24 25.13 -7.28
CA SER A 168 -2.36 25.75 -8.01
C SER A 168 -3.72 25.55 -7.33
N ASN A 169 -3.82 24.57 -6.43
CA ASN A 169 -5.02 24.27 -5.66
C ASN A 169 -4.97 24.80 -4.22
N GLY A 170 -3.97 25.61 -3.87
CA GLY A 170 -3.84 26.29 -2.58
C GLY A 170 -3.01 25.54 -1.54
N VAL A 171 -2.40 24.40 -1.88
CA VAL A 171 -1.61 23.58 -0.95
C VAL A 171 -0.12 23.85 -1.18
N SER A 172 0.52 24.60 -0.27
CA SER A 172 1.95 24.89 -0.38
C SER A 172 2.80 23.67 -0.03
N CYS A 173 3.71 23.29 -0.94
CA CYS A 173 4.70 22.23 -0.72
C CYS A 173 6.05 22.76 -0.20
N LYS A 174 6.31 24.05 -0.39
CA LYS A 174 7.59 24.69 -0.07
C LYS A 174 7.88 24.63 1.44
N GLY A 175 9.04 24.08 1.80
CA GLY A 175 9.46 23.91 3.20
C GLY A 175 8.67 22.84 3.97
N ARG A 176 7.78 22.12 3.28
CA ARG A 176 6.91 21.08 3.87
C ARG A 176 7.04 19.72 3.21
N LEU A 177 7.81 19.62 2.14
CA LEU A 177 8.14 18.37 1.48
C LEU A 177 9.65 18.20 1.48
N LEU A 178 10.13 17.05 1.92
CA LEU A 178 11.51 16.63 1.81
C LEU A 178 11.62 15.39 0.92
N VAL A 179 12.65 15.35 0.10
CA VAL A 179 13.00 14.24 -0.78
C VAL A 179 14.38 13.74 -0.39
N SER A 180 14.48 12.45 -0.12
CA SER A 180 15.75 11.83 0.26
C SER A 180 16.79 11.97 -0.84
N ASP A 181 17.96 12.49 -0.47
CA ASP A 181 19.18 12.47 -1.27
C ASP A 181 19.58 11.04 -1.71
N ARG A 182 19.18 10.02 -0.95
CA ARG A 182 19.45 8.60 -1.21
C ARG A 182 18.35 7.90 -2.01
N ALA A 183 17.23 8.55 -2.31
CA ALA A 183 16.20 7.97 -3.17
C ALA A 183 16.73 7.79 -4.60
N HIS A 184 16.26 6.75 -5.29
CA HIS A 184 16.66 6.50 -6.68
C HIS A 184 15.79 7.31 -7.65
N LEU A 185 16.38 7.76 -8.75
CA LEU A 185 15.69 8.46 -9.81
C LEU A 185 15.06 7.45 -10.78
N LEU A 186 13.78 7.65 -11.02
CA LEU A 186 13.02 6.98 -12.06
C LEU A 186 13.01 7.88 -13.29
N PHE A 187 13.62 7.44 -14.38
CA PHE A 187 13.66 8.15 -15.66
C PHE A 187 12.53 7.70 -16.60
N ASP A 188 12.26 8.50 -17.64
CA ASP A 188 11.27 8.16 -18.66
C ASP A 188 11.66 6.88 -19.43
N PHE A 189 12.97 6.64 -19.65
CA PHE A 189 13.41 5.39 -20.26
C PHE A 189 13.06 4.15 -19.41
N HIS A 190 13.02 4.27 -18.07
CA HIS A 190 12.56 3.17 -17.21
C HIS A 190 11.09 2.83 -17.50
N GLN A 191 10.24 3.82 -17.82
CA GLN A 191 8.85 3.58 -18.21
C GLN A 191 8.75 2.89 -19.56
N THR A 192 9.58 3.30 -20.52
CA THR A 192 9.66 2.67 -21.84
C THR A 192 10.06 1.20 -21.73
N ILE A 193 11.13 0.88 -20.99
CA ILE A 193 11.59 -0.51 -20.84
C ILE A 193 10.64 -1.39 -20.02
N ASP A 194 9.86 -0.82 -19.08
CA ASP A 194 8.77 -1.51 -18.39
C ASP A 194 7.70 -1.95 -19.41
N GLY A 195 7.30 -1.04 -20.30
CA GLY A 195 6.37 -1.34 -21.39
C GLY A 195 6.89 -2.38 -22.38
N LEU A 196 8.18 -2.30 -22.76
CA LEU A 196 8.82 -3.26 -23.67
C LEU A 196 8.91 -4.65 -23.04
N ARG A 197 9.25 -4.75 -21.75
CA ARG A 197 9.32 -6.03 -21.04
C ARG A 197 7.95 -6.69 -20.93
N GLU A 198 6.89 -5.93 -20.65
CA GLU A 198 5.52 -6.47 -20.68
C GLU A 198 5.15 -6.98 -22.10
N ALA A 199 5.56 -6.29 -23.16
CA ALA A 199 5.31 -6.74 -24.53
C ALA A 199 6.03 -8.05 -24.89
N GLU A 200 7.23 -8.29 -24.34
CA GLU A 200 7.98 -9.55 -24.53
C GLU A 200 7.31 -10.76 -23.88
N LEU A 201 6.51 -10.58 -22.82
CA LEU A 201 5.94 -11.68 -22.01
C LEU A 201 4.76 -12.44 -22.65
N ALA A 202 4.41 -12.16 -23.91
CA ALA A 202 3.57 -12.99 -24.80
C ALA A 202 2.36 -13.70 -24.15
N GLY A 203 1.58 -13.00 -23.33
CA GLY A 203 0.35 -13.53 -22.69
C GLY A 203 0.46 -13.79 -21.18
N SER A 204 1.68 -13.90 -20.63
CA SER A 204 1.94 -13.96 -19.18
C SER A 204 2.23 -12.57 -18.60
N LEU A 205 1.40 -11.59 -18.95
CA LEU A 205 1.55 -10.21 -18.49
C LEU A 205 1.47 -10.16 -16.97
N ILE A 206 2.38 -9.41 -16.33
CA ILE A 206 2.26 -9.08 -14.90
C ILE A 206 1.12 -8.08 -14.71
N GLY A 207 0.90 -7.21 -15.72
CA GLY A 207 -0.05 -6.12 -15.65
C GLY A 207 0.53 -4.94 -14.88
N THR A 208 1.80 -4.60 -15.14
CA THR A 208 2.45 -3.46 -14.48
C THR A 208 1.72 -2.16 -14.82
N THR A 209 1.91 -1.13 -14.01
CA THR A 209 1.38 0.21 -14.30
C THR A 209 2.11 0.90 -15.44
N LYS A 210 3.15 0.27 -16.04
CA LYS A 210 4.05 0.86 -17.04
C LYS A 210 4.64 2.19 -16.57
N ARG A 211 4.98 2.25 -15.29
CA ARG A 211 5.52 3.45 -14.63
C ARG A 211 7.02 3.35 -14.37
N GLY A 212 7.68 2.28 -14.80
CA GLY A 212 9.13 2.14 -14.66
C GLY A 212 9.61 1.73 -13.26
N ILE A 213 8.71 1.30 -12.39
CA ILE A 213 9.02 0.95 -11.00
C ILE A 213 9.98 -0.24 -10.96
N GLY A 214 9.62 -1.34 -11.63
CA GLY A 214 10.45 -2.54 -11.66
C GLY A 214 11.84 -2.30 -12.24
N PRO A 215 11.95 -1.67 -13.43
CA PRO A 215 13.26 -1.36 -13.99
C PRO A 215 14.10 -0.39 -13.14
N CYS A 216 13.49 0.59 -12.46
CA CYS A 216 14.22 1.47 -11.55
C CYS A 216 14.75 0.74 -10.30
N TYR A 217 13.95 -0.15 -9.71
CA TYR A 217 14.47 -1.03 -8.64
C TYR A 217 15.54 -2.01 -9.16
N ALA A 218 15.45 -2.45 -10.41
CA ALA A 218 16.48 -3.28 -11.01
C ALA A 218 17.83 -2.54 -11.13
N THR A 219 17.85 -1.28 -11.59
CA THR A 219 19.09 -0.50 -11.66
C THR A 219 19.66 -0.17 -10.27
N LYS A 220 18.79 0.01 -9.26
CA LYS A 220 19.18 0.08 -7.84
C LYS A 220 19.93 -1.18 -7.40
N VAL A 221 19.38 -2.37 -7.68
CA VAL A 221 19.98 -3.66 -7.30
C VAL A 221 21.27 -3.93 -8.08
N THR A 222 21.32 -3.57 -9.36
CA THR A 222 22.52 -3.66 -10.20
C THR A 222 23.63 -2.71 -9.72
N ARG A 223 23.28 -1.67 -8.96
CA ARG A 223 24.17 -0.62 -8.45
C ARG A 223 24.70 0.33 -9.54
N ASN A 224 24.00 0.41 -10.66
CA ASN A 224 24.23 1.41 -11.71
C ASN A 224 23.16 2.51 -11.74
N GLY A 225 22.09 2.38 -10.94
CA GLY A 225 21.04 3.39 -10.82
C GLY A 225 21.54 4.71 -10.24
N ILE A 226 20.95 5.80 -10.71
CA ILE A 226 21.27 7.17 -10.28
C ILE A 226 20.35 7.56 -9.11
N ARG A 227 20.90 8.24 -8.10
CA ARG A 227 20.16 8.76 -6.94
C ARG A 227 19.98 10.27 -7.00
N VAL A 228 19.09 10.79 -6.16
CA VAL A 228 18.83 12.23 -6.05
C VAL A 228 20.12 13.01 -5.76
N SER A 229 21.02 12.50 -4.91
CA SER A 229 22.31 13.13 -4.61
C SER A 229 23.19 13.37 -5.84
N ASP A 230 23.08 12.54 -6.88
CA ASP A 230 23.88 12.67 -8.09
C ASP A 230 23.51 13.91 -8.92
N LEU A 231 22.31 14.49 -8.70
CA LEU A 231 21.88 15.74 -9.34
C LEU A 231 22.68 16.96 -8.86
N MET A 232 23.38 16.83 -7.73
CA MET A 232 24.31 17.86 -7.24
C MET A 232 25.67 17.81 -7.95
N HIS A 233 25.90 16.78 -8.78
CA HIS A 233 27.15 16.53 -9.50
C HIS A 233 26.89 16.41 -11.01
N MET A 234 26.38 17.49 -11.60
CA MET A 234 26.06 17.56 -13.03
C MET A 234 27.28 17.43 -13.96
N ASP A 235 28.49 17.51 -13.41
CA ASP A 235 29.75 17.18 -14.07
C ASP A 235 29.90 15.68 -14.37
N THR A 236 29.39 14.80 -13.49
CA THR A 236 29.45 13.33 -13.67
C THR A 236 28.12 12.69 -14.08
N PHE A 237 27.01 13.42 -13.92
CA PHE A 237 25.66 12.94 -14.25
C PHE A 237 25.50 12.43 -15.70
N PRO A 238 26.02 13.11 -16.74
CA PRO A 238 25.88 12.66 -18.12
C PRO A 238 26.46 11.27 -18.37
N GLU A 239 27.64 10.98 -17.80
CA GLU A 239 28.32 9.69 -17.95
C GLU A 239 27.52 8.56 -17.28
N LYS A 240 26.98 8.82 -16.08
CA LYS A 240 26.13 7.85 -15.38
C LYS A 240 24.85 7.55 -16.16
N LEU A 241 24.21 8.57 -16.72
CA LEU A 241 22.99 8.40 -17.50
C LEU A 241 23.25 7.66 -18.81
N ASP A 242 24.37 7.96 -19.46
CA ASP A 242 24.79 7.29 -20.69
C ASP A 242 24.95 5.77 -20.50
N ILE A 243 25.60 5.35 -19.40
CA ILE A 243 25.73 3.92 -19.03
C ILE A 243 24.36 3.23 -18.94
N LEU A 244 23.38 3.88 -18.30
CA LEU A 244 22.03 3.32 -18.14
C LEU A 244 21.27 3.23 -19.47
N LEU A 245 21.37 4.27 -20.31
CA LEU A 245 20.73 4.28 -21.63
C LEU A 245 21.35 3.23 -22.57
N HIS A 246 22.67 3.07 -22.51
CA HIS A 246 23.39 2.02 -23.25
C HIS A 246 22.98 0.61 -22.79
N ASP A 247 22.86 0.37 -21.48
CA ASP A 247 22.38 -0.91 -20.94
C ASP A 247 20.97 -1.23 -21.46
N ALA A 248 20.06 -0.25 -21.38
CA ALA A 248 18.70 -0.38 -21.91
C ALA A 248 18.67 -0.71 -23.42
N ALA A 249 19.46 -0.01 -24.22
CA ALA A 249 19.55 -0.23 -25.67
C ALA A 249 20.15 -1.60 -26.03
N SER A 250 21.12 -2.08 -25.23
CA SER A 250 21.73 -3.39 -25.44
C SER A 250 20.74 -4.53 -25.18
N ARG A 251 19.84 -4.36 -24.20
CA ARG A 251 18.86 -5.37 -23.81
C ARG A 251 17.61 -5.34 -24.68
N PHE A 252 17.12 -4.17 -25.07
CA PHE A 252 15.83 -4.02 -25.74
C PHE A 252 15.97 -3.42 -27.13
N LYS A 253 15.79 -4.26 -28.16
CA LYS A 253 15.86 -3.81 -29.57
C LYS A 253 14.87 -2.70 -29.92
N GLY A 254 13.77 -2.59 -29.18
CA GLY A 254 12.76 -1.52 -29.34
C GLY A 254 13.10 -0.22 -28.61
N PHE A 255 14.27 -0.12 -27.97
CA PHE A 255 14.74 1.09 -27.31
C PHE A 255 15.82 1.78 -28.15
N GLU A 256 15.44 2.86 -28.82
CA GLU A 256 16.34 3.63 -29.71
C GLU A 256 17.13 4.67 -28.91
N TYR A 257 18.32 4.28 -28.46
CA TYR A 257 19.27 5.21 -27.87
C TYR A 257 19.93 6.09 -28.95
N SER A 258 20.09 7.37 -28.64
CA SER A 258 20.88 8.30 -29.45
C SER A 258 21.57 9.33 -28.57
N LYS A 259 22.70 9.88 -29.05
CA LYS A 259 23.42 10.96 -28.36
C LYS A 259 22.52 12.18 -28.08
N ARG A 260 21.63 12.52 -29.01
CA ARG A 260 20.67 13.61 -28.85
C ARG A 260 19.67 13.35 -27.70
N MET A 261 19.25 12.10 -27.51
CA MET A 261 18.40 11.73 -26.37
C MET A 261 19.13 11.98 -25.05
N LEU A 262 20.40 11.55 -24.95
CA LEU A 262 21.23 11.80 -23.76
C LEU A 262 21.36 13.30 -23.49
N GLU A 263 21.74 14.10 -24.50
CA GLU A 263 21.90 15.55 -24.36
C GLU A 263 20.60 16.24 -23.88
N THR A 264 19.46 15.81 -24.41
CA THR A 264 18.14 16.33 -24.02
C THR A 264 17.79 15.97 -22.58
N GLU A 265 17.98 14.72 -22.17
CA GLU A 265 17.72 14.29 -20.80
C GLU A 265 18.64 14.99 -19.79
N VAL A 266 19.92 15.15 -20.11
CA VAL A 266 20.86 15.90 -19.26
C VAL A 266 20.40 17.35 -19.07
N GLU A 267 19.98 18.03 -20.14
CA GLU A 267 19.47 19.41 -20.03
C GLU A 267 18.19 19.47 -19.19
N ASN A 268 17.26 18.54 -19.39
CA ASN A 268 16.04 18.47 -18.59
C ASN A 268 16.34 18.26 -17.11
N TYR A 269 17.22 17.30 -16.78
CA TYR A 269 17.58 16.98 -15.40
C TYR A 269 18.41 18.07 -14.72
N LYS A 270 19.15 18.89 -15.49
CA LYS A 270 19.77 20.10 -14.96
C LYS A 270 18.72 21.11 -14.47
N ARG A 271 17.65 21.32 -15.22
CA ARG A 271 16.55 22.21 -14.78
C ARG A 271 15.79 21.61 -13.59
N TYR A 272 15.61 20.29 -13.60
CA TYR A 272 15.00 19.59 -12.48
C TYR A 272 15.84 19.63 -11.21
N SER A 273 17.17 19.59 -11.30
CA SER A 273 18.04 19.65 -10.12
C SER A 273 17.93 21.00 -9.42
N GLU A 274 17.97 22.12 -10.17
CA GLU A 274 17.76 23.47 -9.64
C GLU A 274 16.40 23.61 -8.94
N ARG A 275 15.34 23.05 -9.53
CA ARG A 275 14.00 23.09 -8.94
C ARG A 275 13.85 22.15 -7.73
N LEU A 276 14.57 21.02 -7.71
CA LEU A 276 14.49 20.01 -6.65
C LEU A 276 15.30 20.40 -5.43
N GLU A 277 16.40 21.14 -5.59
CA GLU A 277 17.33 21.56 -4.54
C GLU A 277 16.67 21.91 -3.19
N PRO A 278 15.66 22.79 -3.11
CA PRO A 278 15.05 23.18 -1.83
C PRO A 278 14.28 22.05 -1.12
N TYR A 279 14.00 20.94 -1.81
CA TYR A 279 13.33 19.77 -1.25
C TYR A 279 14.34 18.69 -0.82
N ILE A 280 15.60 18.72 -1.28
CA ILE A 280 16.56 17.65 -0.99
C ILE A 280 17.02 17.72 0.47
N ALA A 281 17.01 16.58 1.15
CA ALA A 281 17.57 16.46 2.50
C ALA A 281 18.14 15.07 2.77
N ASP A 282 19.08 14.99 3.73
CA ASP A 282 19.42 13.71 4.37
C ASP A 282 18.23 13.29 5.24
N THR A 283 17.28 12.58 4.61
CA THR A 283 16.06 12.15 5.30
C THR A 283 16.36 11.15 6.40
N VAL A 284 17.45 10.39 6.35
CA VAL A 284 17.80 9.47 7.45
C VAL A 284 18.10 10.30 8.69
N HIS A 285 18.97 11.32 8.56
CA HIS A 285 19.26 12.24 9.65
C HIS A 285 18.01 12.94 10.17
N VAL A 286 17.17 13.49 9.28
CA VAL A 286 15.91 14.17 9.66
C VAL A 286 14.99 13.26 10.46
N MET A 287 14.79 12.01 10.03
CA MET A 287 13.90 11.07 10.72
C MET A 287 14.45 10.65 12.08
N HIS A 288 15.77 10.49 12.20
CA HIS A 288 16.43 10.20 13.47
C HIS A 288 16.36 11.37 14.46
N GLU A 289 16.65 12.59 14.00
CA GLU A 289 16.55 13.80 14.84
C GLU A 289 15.12 14.04 15.28
N ALA A 290 14.14 13.88 14.38
CA ALA A 290 12.73 13.98 14.71
C ALA A 290 12.35 12.98 15.83
N PHE A 291 12.78 11.72 15.70
CA PHE A 291 12.53 10.71 16.72
C PHE A 291 13.16 11.08 18.07
N LEU A 292 14.43 11.51 18.09
CA LEU A 292 15.13 11.92 19.33
C LEU A 292 14.43 13.10 20.01
N ASN A 293 13.96 14.07 19.21
CA ASN A 293 13.22 15.25 19.67
C ASN A 293 11.73 14.97 19.95
N GLN A 294 11.34 13.71 20.15
CA GLN A 294 9.98 13.30 20.52
C GLN A 294 8.90 13.71 19.51
N LYS A 295 9.28 13.95 18.24
CA LYS A 295 8.33 14.20 17.17
C LYS A 295 7.60 12.92 16.80
N ARG A 296 6.31 13.05 16.49
CA ARG A 296 5.46 11.94 16.08
C ARG A 296 5.57 11.75 14.57
N ILE A 297 5.83 10.51 14.17
CA ILE A 297 6.06 10.11 12.78
C ILE A 297 4.97 9.12 12.35
N LEU A 298 4.25 9.45 11.27
CA LEU A 298 3.31 8.56 10.61
C LEU A 298 3.90 8.05 9.30
N VAL A 299 4.01 6.74 9.16
CA VAL A 299 4.51 6.12 7.94
C VAL A 299 3.35 5.69 7.04
N GLU A 300 3.35 6.20 5.83
CA GLU A 300 2.41 5.85 4.76
C GLU A 300 3.00 4.72 3.91
N GLY A 301 2.39 3.54 3.97
CA GLY A 301 2.71 2.44 3.05
C GLY A 301 2.23 2.73 1.63
N GLY A 302 3.04 2.41 0.62
CA GLY A 302 2.69 2.60 -0.79
C GLY A 302 1.61 1.63 -1.28
N GLN A 303 1.95 0.35 -1.41
CA GLN A 303 1.03 -0.72 -1.78
C GLN A 303 0.55 -1.51 -0.54
N ALA A 304 0.46 -2.83 -0.65
CA ALA A 304 -0.08 -3.72 0.34
C ALA A 304 0.72 -5.02 0.35
N THR A 305 0.68 -5.75 1.46
CA THR A 305 1.55 -6.91 1.68
C THR A 305 1.39 -8.02 0.64
N MET A 306 0.20 -8.23 0.08
CA MET A 306 0.03 -9.28 -0.94
C MET A 306 0.62 -8.90 -2.31
N LEU A 307 1.11 -7.66 -2.43
CA LEU A 307 1.92 -7.15 -3.55
C LEU A 307 3.40 -6.95 -3.15
N ASP A 308 3.82 -7.36 -1.96
CA ASP A 308 5.22 -7.32 -1.54
C ASP A 308 6.07 -8.26 -2.41
N ILE A 309 7.30 -7.84 -2.74
CA ILE A 309 8.20 -8.61 -3.60
C ILE A 309 8.56 -10.00 -3.03
N ASP A 310 8.63 -10.13 -1.70
CA ASP A 310 8.99 -11.38 -1.02
C ASP A 310 7.76 -12.14 -0.54
N PHE A 311 6.77 -11.42 0.01
CA PHE A 311 5.64 -12.04 0.71
C PHE A 311 4.36 -12.12 -0.13
N GLY A 312 4.29 -11.44 -1.26
CA GLY A 312 3.11 -11.40 -2.11
C GLY A 312 2.98 -12.59 -3.06
N THR A 313 2.02 -12.50 -3.99
CA THR A 313 1.79 -13.53 -5.01
C THR A 313 2.80 -13.44 -6.17
N TYR A 314 4.09 -13.66 -5.89
CA TYR A 314 5.17 -13.54 -6.89
C TYR A 314 4.94 -14.47 -8.10
N PRO A 315 5.10 -14.02 -9.37
CA PRO A 315 5.71 -12.75 -9.79
C PRO A 315 4.72 -11.58 -9.93
N PHE A 316 3.45 -11.77 -9.59
CA PHE A 316 2.40 -10.76 -9.72
C PHE A 316 2.36 -9.82 -8.51
N VAL A 317 3.49 -9.13 -8.30
CA VAL A 317 3.79 -8.26 -7.15
C VAL A 317 4.45 -6.97 -7.63
N THR A 318 4.62 -6.00 -6.73
CA THR A 318 5.49 -4.86 -7.02
C THR A 318 6.95 -5.20 -6.72
N SER A 319 7.88 -4.34 -7.13
CA SER A 319 9.33 -4.54 -6.96
C SER A 319 9.87 -3.93 -5.66
N SER A 320 9.00 -3.69 -4.68
CA SER A 320 9.35 -3.08 -3.40
C SER A 320 8.72 -3.85 -2.24
N ASN A 321 9.26 -3.67 -1.04
CA ASN A 321 8.71 -4.27 0.17
C ASN A 321 7.56 -3.41 0.72
N ALA A 322 6.32 -3.81 0.43
CA ALA A 322 5.11 -3.18 0.95
C ALA A 322 4.71 -3.68 2.35
N SER A 323 5.59 -4.45 3.00
CA SER A 323 5.51 -4.90 4.38
C SER A 323 6.21 -3.95 5.37
N ALA A 324 6.03 -4.19 6.68
CA ALA A 324 6.61 -3.41 7.77
C ALA A 324 8.15 -3.36 7.73
N GLY A 325 8.81 -4.40 7.23
CA GLY A 325 10.26 -4.39 7.01
C GLY A 325 10.71 -3.27 6.06
N GLY A 326 9.88 -2.94 5.07
CA GLY A 326 10.09 -1.81 4.16
C GLY A 326 10.15 -0.45 4.87
N ILE A 327 9.51 -0.29 6.02
CA ILE A 327 9.58 0.96 6.77
C ILE A 327 11.02 1.24 7.21
N CYS A 328 11.67 0.20 7.74
CA CYS A 328 13.03 0.30 8.27
C CYS A 328 14.04 0.56 7.15
N THR A 329 13.98 -0.24 6.08
CA THR A 329 14.92 -0.10 4.94
C THR A 329 14.68 1.18 4.14
N GLY A 330 13.47 1.73 4.16
CA GLY A 330 13.07 2.88 3.36
C GLY A 330 13.20 4.25 4.03
N LEU A 331 13.33 4.28 5.35
CA LEU A 331 13.45 5.53 6.13
C LEU A 331 14.68 5.56 7.04
N GLY A 332 15.41 4.45 7.18
CA GLY A 332 16.52 4.34 8.12
C GLY A 332 16.07 4.17 9.58
N ILE A 333 14.78 3.98 9.84
CA ILE A 333 14.26 3.80 11.20
C ILE A 333 14.67 2.43 11.75
N ALA A 334 15.23 2.39 12.96
CA ALA A 334 15.57 1.13 13.62
C ALA A 334 14.29 0.33 13.94
N PRO A 335 14.26 -1.00 13.72
CA PRO A 335 13.05 -1.81 13.95
C PRO A 335 12.44 -1.65 15.34
N ARG A 336 13.26 -1.49 16.39
CA ARG A 336 12.81 -1.28 17.77
C ARG A 336 12.09 0.06 18.02
N HIS A 337 12.17 1.02 17.09
CA HIS A 337 11.49 2.30 17.20
C HIS A 337 10.12 2.29 16.52
N LEU A 338 9.83 1.30 15.68
CA LEU A 338 8.50 1.12 15.10
C LEU A 338 7.54 0.65 16.18
N GLY A 339 6.49 1.43 16.43
CA GLY A 339 5.45 1.10 17.40
C GLY A 339 4.24 0.46 16.71
N ASP A 340 3.11 1.13 16.80
CA ASP A 340 1.82 0.66 16.27
C ASP A 340 1.84 0.58 14.75
N VAL A 341 1.48 -0.58 14.23
CA VAL A 341 1.23 -0.79 12.80
C VAL A 341 -0.25 -1.05 12.61
N ILE A 342 -0.91 -0.20 11.84
CA ILE A 342 -2.34 -0.31 11.49
C ILE A 342 -2.44 -0.97 10.13
N GLY A 343 -3.11 -2.12 10.06
CA GLY A 343 -3.43 -2.80 8.82
C GLY A 343 -4.75 -2.30 8.23
N VAL A 344 -4.72 -1.76 7.02
CA VAL A 344 -5.94 -1.34 6.30
C VAL A 344 -6.44 -2.50 5.46
N ALA A 345 -7.58 -3.04 5.85
CA ALA A 345 -8.26 -4.14 5.17
C ALA A 345 -9.59 -3.64 4.61
N LYS A 346 -9.85 -3.88 3.33
CA LYS A 346 -11.16 -3.62 2.73
C LYS A 346 -12.13 -4.74 3.13
N ALA A 347 -13.42 -4.42 3.31
CA ALA A 347 -14.46 -5.37 3.72
C ALA A 347 -14.72 -6.51 2.69
N TYR A 348 -14.14 -6.39 1.52
CA TYR A 348 -14.06 -7.36 0.42
C TYR A 348 -12.67 -7.21 -0.21
N THR A 349 -12.26 -8.13 -1.08
CA THR A 349 -10.96 -8.03 -1.73
C THR A 349 -11.08 -7.41 -3.12
N THR A 350 -10.00 -6.78 -3.57
CA THR A 350 -9.84 -6.34 -4.97
C THR A 350 -8.42 -6.58 -5.43
N ARG A 351 -8.26 -6.89 -6.72
CA ARG A 351 -6.95 -7.04 -7.35
C ARG A 351 -6.89 -6.28 -8.67
N VAL A 352 -5.80 -5.54 -8.87
CA VAL A 352 -5.43 -4.95 -10.16
C VAL A 352 -4.42 -5.86 -10.83
N GLY A 353 -4.63 -6.16 -12.11
CA GLY A 353 -3.73 -7.03 -12.87
C GLY A 353 -4.09 -8.53 -12.79
N SER A 354 -3.19 -9.34 -13.32
CA SER A 354 -3.27 -10.81 -13.40
C SER A 354 -2.80 -11.47 -12.10
N GLY A 355 -2.88 -12.81 -12.06
CA GLY A 355 -2.41 -13.66 -10.96
C GLY A 355 -3.53 -14.32 -10.14
N PRO A 356 -3.20 -15.26 -9.26
CA PRO A 356 -4.19 -16.06 -8.54
C PRO A 356 -5.10 -15.21 -7.65
N TYR A 357 -6.39 -15.54 -7.61
CA TYR A 357 -7.33 -14.80 -6.78
C TYR A 357 -8.42 -15.73 -6.22
N PRO A 358 -8.14 -16.41 -5.09
CA PRO A 358 -8.99 -17.50 -4.59
C PRO A 358 -10.46 -17.11 -4.35
N THR A 359 -10.71 -15.90 -3.85
CA THR A 359 -12.06 -15.43 -3.54
C THR A 359 -12.70 -14.60 -4.66
N GLU A 360 -12.14 -14.62 -5.87
CA GLU A 360 -12.66 -13.86 -7.01
C GLU A 360 -14.10 -14.23 -7.36
N LEU A 361 -14.89 -13.22 -7.71
CA LEU A 361 -16.24 -13.36 -8.23
C LEU A 361 -16.26 -12.91 -9.69
N SER A 362 -16.48 -13.85 -10.59
CA SER A 362 -16.66 -13.63 -12.03
C SER A 362 -18.12 -13.52 -12.46
N ASP A 363 -19.06 -13.56 -11.51
CA ASP A 363 -20.50 -13.52 -11.72
C ASP A 363 -21.09 -12.12 -11.46
N ALA A 364 -22.43 -12.03 -11.50
CA ALA A 364 -23.16 -10.79 -11.23
C ALA A 364 -22.90 -10.20 -9.83
N MET A 365 -22.47 -11.00 -8.85
CA MET A 365 -22.13 -10.50 -7.51
C MET A 365 -20.79 -9.75 -7.54
N GLY A 366 -19.83 -10.23 -8.32
CA GLY A 366 -18.57 -9.53 -8.58
C GLY A 366 -18.79 -8.17 -9.25
N GLU A 367 -19.67 -8.11 -10.25
CA GLU A 367 -20.05 -6.84 -10.90
C GLU A 367 -20.75 -5.88 -9.94
N LYS A 368 -21.66 -6.40 -9.09
CA LYS A 368 -22.35 -5.59 -8.09
C LYS A 368 -21.37 -4.97 -7.07
N LEU A 369 -20.41 -5.76 -6.58
CA LEU A 369 -19.34 -5.26 -5.70
C LEU A 369 -18.49 -4.19 -6.40
N ARG A 370 -18.11 -4.43 -7.67
CA ARG A 370 -17.31 -3.49 -8.45
C ARG A 370 -18.03 -2.15 -8.62
N ALA A 371 -19.30 -2.18 -9.00
CA ALA A 371 -20.12 -0.99 -9.22
C ALA A 371 -20.32 -0.20 -7.92
N ALA A 372 -20.74 -0.87 -6.84
CA ALA A 372 -20.98 -0.23 -5.54
C ALA A 372 -19.69 0.34 -4.91
N GLY A 373 -18.56 -0.34 -5.11
CA GLY A 373 -17.25 0.10 -4.59
C GLY A 373 -16.49 1.07 -5.48
N HIS A 374 -17.02 1.43 -6.65
CA HIS A 374 -16.34 2.20 -7.70
C HIS A 374 -14.95 1.63 -8.02
N GLU A 375 -14.86 0.32 -8.23
CA GLU A 375 -13.59 -0.39 -8.35
C GLU A 375 -13.02 -0.35 -9.77
N TYR A 376 -12.60 0.85 -10.15
CA TYR A 376 -11.93 1.18 -11.40
C TYR A 376 -10.64 1.95 -11.11
N GLY A 377 -9.60 1.70 -11.90
CA GLY A 377 -8.34 2.44 -11.78
C GLY A 377 -8.55 3.93 -12.01
N THR A 378 -8.07 4.79 -11.11
CA THR A 378 -8.25 6.25 -11.19
C THR A 378 -7.61 6.87 -12.42
N THR A 379 -6.48 6.32 -12.87
CA THR A 379 -5.73 6.82 -14.03
C THR A 379 -6.08 6.07 -15.30
N THR A 380 -6.22 4.75 -15.23
CA THR A 380 -6.39 3.88 -16.41
C THR A 380 -7.84 3.56 -16.73
N GLY A 381 -8.77 3.75 -15.79
CA GLY A 381 -10.17 3.33 -15.92
C GLY A 381 -10.38 1.81 -15.91
N ARG A 382 -9.31 1.00 -15.78
CA ARG A 382 -9.39 -0.46 -15.88
C ARG A 382 -10.26 -1.02 -14.74
N PRO A 383 -11.23 -1.92 -15.01
CA PRO A 383 -12.01 -2.56 -13.95
C PRO A 383 -11.10 -3.44 -13.09
N ARG A 384 -11.28 -3.37 -11.77
CA ARG A 384 -10.60 -4.26 -10.84
C ARG A 384 -11.34 -5.57 -10.69
N ARG A 385 -10.59 -6.66 -10.52
CA ARG A 385 -11.15 -7.95 -10.11
C ARG A 385 -11.66 -7.82 -8.68
N CYS A 386 -12.85 -8.33 -8.40
CA CYS A 386 -13.52 -8.17 -7.09
C CYS A 386 -13.84 -9.55 -6.51
N GLY A 387 -13.76 -9.67 -5.19
CA GLY A 387 -13.91 -10.96 -4.50
C GLY A 387 -14.32 -10.78 -3.05
N TRP A 388 -14.71 -11.87 -2.40
CA TRP A 388 -15.05 -11.84 -0.96
C TRP A 388 -13.82 -11.57 -0.09
N LEU A 389 -14.02 -11.13 1.15
CA LEU A 389 -12.91 -10.96 2.08
C LEU A 389 -12.21 -12.31 2.31
N ASP A 390 -10.90 -12.32 2.08
CA ASP A 390 -10.04 -13.48 2.26
C ASP A 390 -9.33 -13.40 3.62
N LEU A 391 -9.77 -14.22 4.56
CA LEU A 391 -9.20 -14.25 5.91
C LEU A 391 -7.89 -15.04 5.96
N VAL A 392 -7.64 -15.97 5.03
CA VAL A 392 -6.36 -16.70 4.96
C VAL A 392 -5.24 -15.74 4.56
N ALA A 393 -5.45 -14.95 3.51
CA ALA A 393 -4.51 -13.92 3.08
C ALA A 393 -4.35 -12.80 4.13
N LEU A 394 -5.46 -12.36 4.76
CA LEU A 394 -5.41 -11.34 5.81
C LEU A 394 -4.61 -11.81 7.03
N GLN A 395 -4.83 -13.04 7.51
CA GLN A 395 -4.06 -13.61 8.62
C GLN A 395 -2.58 -13.72 8.30
N TYR A 396 -2.24 -14.17 7.09
CA TYR A 396 -0.86 -14.21 6.63
C TYR A 396 -0.23 -12.81 6.65
N SER A 397 -0.90 -11.79 6.11
CA SER A 397 -0.45 -10.40 6.18
C SER A 397 -0.29 -9.90 7.63
N CYS A 398 -1.21 -10.28 8.53
CA CYS A 398 -1.09 -9.95 9.95
C CYS A 398 0.17 -10.54 10.58
N ARG A 399 0.53 -11.79 10.26
CA ARG A 399 1.75 -12.45 10.76
C ARG A 399 3.01 -11.79 10.23
N VAL A 400 3.03 -11.41 8.95
CA VAL A 400 4.19 -10.75 8.32
C VAL A 400 4.47 -9.38 8.94
N ASN A 401 3.43 -8.62 9.28
CA ASN A 401 3.59 -7.22 9.70
C ASN A 401 3.44 -6.97 11.20
N GLY A 402 2.85 -7.90 11.95
CA GLY A 402 2.58 -7.72 13.39
C GLY A 402 1.61 -6.56 13.67
N PHE A 403 0.48 -6.50 12.97
CA PHE A 403 -0.47 -5.40 13.14
C PHE A 403 -1.01 -5.29 14.57
N SER A 404 -0.95 -4.07 15.10
CA SER A 404 -1.53 -3.69 16.40
C SER A 404 -3.05 -3.51 16.34
N SER A 405 -3.56 -3.04 15.20
CA SER A 405 -4.98 -2.82 14.94
C SER A 405 -5.29 -2.93 13.45
N LEU A 406 -6.57 -3.09 13.14
CA LEU A 406 -7.06 -3.09 11.76
C LEU A 406 -8.03 -1.94 11.52
N ASN A 407 -7.93 -1.31 10.34
CA ASN A 407 -8.91 -0.38 9.82
C ASN A 407 -9.71 -1.07 8.72
N LEU A 408 -10.98 -1.39 8.99
CA LEU A 408 -11.87 -2.04 8.04
C LEU A 408 -12.58 -1.00 7.16
N THR A 409 -12.26 -0.96 5.88
CA THR A 409 -12.75 0.08 4.95
C THR A 409 -13.83 -0.44 4.00
N LYS A 410 -14.56 0.50 3.40
CA LYS A 410 -15.61 0.25 2.38
C LYS A 410 -16.69 -0.74 2.84
N LEU A 411 -17.04 -0.69 4.11
CA LEU A 411 -18.05 -1.55 4.70
C LEU A 411 -19.47 -1.21 4.19
N ASP A 412 -19.69 0.05 3.87
CA ASP A 412 -20.88 0.59 3.22
C ASP A 412 -21.20 -0.10 1.89
N VAL A 413 -20.18 -0.54 1.14
CA VAL A 413 -20.33 -1.26 -0.15
C VAL A 413 -21.08 -2.59 0.01
N LEU A 414 -21.01 -3.21 1.18
CA LEU A 414 -21.72 -4.46 1.47
C LEU A 414 -23.21 -4.24 1.80
N SER A 415 -23.66 -2.98 1.85
CA SER A 415 -25.08 -2.66 2.05
C SER A 415 -25.94 -3.21 0.92
N GLY A 416 -27.05 -3.86 1.27
CA GLY A 416 -27.97 -4.46 0.29
C GLY A 416 -27.53 -5.80 -0.28
N PHE A 417 -26.51 -6.44 0.29
CA PHE A 417 -26.24 -7.86 0.10
C PHE A 417 -27.04 -8.69 1.11
N SER A 418 -27.80 -9.68 0.63
CA SER A 418 -28.58 -10.58 1.49
C SER A 418 -27.70 -11.60 2.24
N GLN A 419 -26.54 -11.92 1.67
CA GLN A 419 -25.54 -12.82 2.22
C GLN A 419 -24.14 -12.30 1.88
N ILE A 420 -23.23 -12.41 2.85
CA ILE A 420 -21.81 -12.08 2.72
C ILE A 420 -21.03 -13.36 3.00
N ARG A 421 -20.04 -13.66 2.17
CA ARG A 421 -19.14 -14.82 2.35
C ARG A 421 -17.74 -14.35 2.74
N LEU A 422 -17.01 -15.24 3.40
CA LEU A 422 -15.63 -15.03 3.82
C LEU A 422 -14.81 -16.27 3.44
N GLY A 423 -13.62 -16.06 2.86
CA GLY A 423 -12.65 -17.12 2.61
C GLY A 423 -11.93 -17.47 3.91
N VAL A 424 -12.41 -18.50 4.63
CA VAL A 424 -11.92 -18.85 5.99
C VAL A 424 -10.80 -19.89 5.99
N ALA A 425 -10.69 -20.67 4.93
CA ALA A 425 -9.71 -21.73 4.77
C ALA A 425 -9.47 -21.96 3.27
N TYR A 426 -8.30 -22.46 2.92
CA TYR A 426 -8.02 -22.97 1.59
C TYR A 426 -7.91 -24.48 1.65
N LYS A 427 -8.54 -25.15 0.70
CA LYS A 427 -8.37 -26.59 0.51
C LYS A 427 -7.53 -26.83 -0.73
N GLY A 428 -6.43 -27.56 -0.57
CA GLY A 428 -5.54 -27.91 -1.67
C GLY A 428 -6.16 -28.93 -2.63
N PRO A 429 -5.55 -29.15 -3.80
CA PRO A 429 -5.99 -30.16 -4.78
C PRO A 429 -5.98 -31.59 -4.24
N ASP A 430 -5.16 -31.84 -3.22
CA ASP A 430 -5.07 -33.09 -2.47
C ASP A 430 -6.23 -33.28 -1.46
N GLY A 431 -7.11 -32.29 -1.35
CA GLY A 431 -8.25 -32.29 -0.44
C GLY A 431 -7.93 -31.83 0.99
N ASN A 432 -6.66 -31.53 1.29
CA ASN A 432 -6.22 -31.13 2.63
C ASN A 432 -6.37 -29.62 2.83
N ILE A 433 -6.75 -29.22 4.05
CA ILE A 433 -6.77 -27.81 4.44
C ILE A 433 -5.33 -27.29 4.58
N LEU A 434 -5.05 -26.16 3.95
CA LEU A 434 -3.75 -25.49 4.05
C LEU A 434 -3.63 -24.75 5.38
N LEU A 435 -2.47 -24.86 6.02
CA LEU A 435 -2.18 -24.20 7.31
C LEU A 435 -1.83 -22.70 7.16
N SER A 436 -1.47 -22.27 5.95
CA SER A 436 -1.04 -20.91 5.65
C SER A 436 -1.25 -20.61 4.16
N PHE A 437 -1.14 -19.32 3.82
CA PHE A 437 -1.09 -18.86 2.43
C PHE A 437 0.10 -19.51 1.69
N PRO A 438 -0.11 -20.20 0.56
CA PRO A 438 0.95 -20.89 -0.16
C PRO A 438 1.81 -19.92 -0.98
N ALA A 439 3.12 -20.17 -1.03
CA ALA A 439 4.06 -19.44 -1.90
C ALA A 439 4.00 -19.93 -3.36
N ASP A 440 3.68 -21.21 -3.57
CA ASP A 440 3.52 -21.80 -4.90
C ASP A 440 2.22 -21.30 -5.56
N LEU A 441 2.36 -20.56 -6.66
CA LEU A 441 1.23 -20.01 -7.41
C LEU A 441 0.35 -21.09 -8.01
N GLU A 442 0.91 -22.19 -8.50
CA GLU A 442 0.09 -23.25 -9.10
C GLU A 442 -0.80 -23.89 -8.05
N ARG A 443 -0.27 -24.04 -6.84
CA ARG A 443 -1.07 -24.50 -5.70
C ARG A 443 -2.13 -23.47 -5.33
N LEU A 444 -1.78 -22.18 -5.30
CA LEU A 444 -2.71 -21.09 -4.98
C LEU A 444 -3.84 -20.95 -6.01
N GLU A 445 -3.57 -21.18 -7.29
CA GLU A 445 -4.56 -21.15 -8.38
C GLU A 445 -5.59 -22.28 -8.30
N LYS A 446 -5.21 -23.40 -7.67
CA LYS A 446 -6.02 -24.62 -7.62
C LYS A 446 -6.68 -24.83 -6.25
N VAL A 447 -6.65 -23.83 -5.34
CA VAL A 447 -7.34 -23.95 -4.05
C VAL A 447 -8.85 -23.81 -4.22
N GLU A 448 -9.59 -24.58 -3.43
CA GLU A 448 -11.04 -24.44 -3.22
C GLU A 448 -11.34 -23.55 -2.01
#